data_AF-A0A924CYV0-F1
#
_entry.id   AF-A0A924CYV0-F1
#
_cell.length_a   1.000
_cell.length_b   1.000
_cell.length_c   1.000
_cell.angle_alpha   90.00
_cell.angle_beta   90.00
_cell.angle_gamma   90.00
#
_symmetry.space_group_name_H-M   'P 1'
#
loop_
_entity.id
_entity.type
_entity.pdbx_description
1 polymer ?
#
loop_
_entity_poly.entity_id
_entity_poly.type
_entity_poly.pdbx_seq_one_letter_code
_entity_poly.pdbx_strand_id
1 'polypeptide(L)' 'MFARLFITHPRTVGETYSEHMGAAFGVGGRLLAASLKCFVHGLVPGLCNPAGSDAILKLHGEISPRRFDQPTL' A
#
# COMPACT_ATOMS: atom_id res chain seq x y z
N MET A 1 -17.47 18.85 -2.75
CA MET A 1 -16.87 17.73 -2.00
C MET A 1 -16.08 16.80 -2.92
N PHE A 2 -16.70 16.26 -3.99
CA PHE A 2 -16.05 15.35 -4.95
C PHE A 2 -14.72 15.88 -5.53
N ALA A 3 -14.72 17.08 -6.12
CA ALA A 3 -13.51 17.67 -6.67
C ALA A 3 -12.38 17.85 -5.64
N ARG A 4 -12.72 18.14 -4.37
CA ARG A 4 -11.72 18.25 -3.30
C ARG A 4 -10.98 16.93 -3.05
N LEU A 5 -11.73 15.82 -3.03
CA LEU A 5 -11.20 14.49 -2.72
C LEU A 5 -10.43 13.88 -3.90
N PHE A 6 -10.94 14.02 -5.12
CA PHE A 6 -10.41 13.30 -6.28
C PHE A 6 -9.52 14.15 -7.19
N ILE A 7 -9.58 15.47 -7.07
CA ILE A 7 -8.84 16.38 -7.95
C ILE A 7 -7.88 17.26 -7.14
N THR A 8 -8.34 17.86 -6.06
CA THR A 8 -7.51 18.79 -5.28
C THR A 8 -6.46 18.05 -4.46
N HIS A 9 -6.82 16.92 -3.84
CA HIS A 9 -5.90 16.13 -3.02
C HIS A 9 -4.70 15.54 -3.80
N PRO A 10 -4.86 14.82 -4.93
CA PRO A 10 -3.72 14.35 -5.71
C PRO A 10 -2.80 15.51 -6.16
N ARG A 11 -3.37 16.67 -6.52
CA ARG A 11 -2.58 17.86 -6.85
C ARG A 11 -1.78 18.41 -5.68
N THR A 12 -2.25 18.27 -4.44
CA THR A 12 -1.48 18.75 -3.26
C THR A 12 -0.18 17.99 -3.05
N VAL A 13 -0.09 16.77 -3.59
CA VAL A 13 1.13 15.93 -3.56
C VAL A 13 1.84 15.86 -4.91
N GLY A 14 1.38 16.64 -5.91
CA GLY A 14 2.01 16.73 -7.23
C GLY A 14 1.60 15.65 -8.23
N GLU A 15 0.56 14.86 -7.95
CA GLU A 15 0.16 13.72 -8.77
C GLU A 15 -1.16 13.97 -9.52
N THR A 16 -1.31 13.35 -10.69
CA THR A 16 -2.63 13.18 -11.31
C THR A 16 -3.45 12.14 -10.55
N TYR A 17 -4.78 12.17 -10.69
CA TYR A 17 -5.66 11.20 -10.02
C TYR A 17 -5.27 9.75 -10.35
N SER A 18 -4.94 9.46 -11.61
CA SER A 18 -4.53 8.12 -12.05
C SER A 18 -3.21 7.65 -11.45
N GLU A 19 -2.23 8.54 -11.29
CA GLU A 19 -0.94 8.23 -10.65
C GLU A 19 -1.15 7.92 -9.17
N HIS A 20 -1.85 8.81 -8.46
CA HIS A 20 -2.15 8.65 -7.05
C HIS A 20 -2.97 7.38 -6.78
N MET A 21 -4.00 7.13 -7.60
CA MET A 21 -4.79 5.92 -7.55
C MET A 21 -3.92 4.68 -7.80
N GLY A 22 -3.12 4.66 -8.86
CA GLY A 22 -2.24 3.53 -9.18
C GLY A 22 -1.25 3.21 -8.06
N ALA A 23 -0.62 4.23 -7.48
CA ALA A 23 0.29 4.09 -6.35
C ALA A 23 -0.40 3.52 -5.11
N ALA A 24 -1.54 4.11 -4.72
CA ALA A 24 -2.32 3.69 -3.56
C ALA A 24 -2.84 2.24 -3.72
N PHE A 25 -3.41 1.90 -4.87
CA PHE A 25 -3.91 0.55 -5.15
C PHE A 25 -2.78 -0.48 -5.25
N GLY A 26 -1.61 -0.11 -5.79
CA GLY A 26 -0.44 -0.98 -5.85
C GLY A 26 0.03 -1.42 -4.47
N VAL A 27 0.06 -0.50 -3.50
CA VAL A 27 0.38 -0.86 -2.11
C VAL A 27 -0.76 -1.56 -1.39
N GLY A 28 -1.99 -1.10 -1.55
CA GLY A 28 -3.16 -1.77 -0.97
C GLY A 28 -3.25 -3.24 -1.40
N GLY A 29 -3.00 -3.53 -2.68
CA GLY A 29 -2.98 -4.91 -3.21
C GLY A 29 -1.88 -5.77 -2.58
N ARG A 30 -0.68 -5.23 -2.38
CA ARG A 30 0.43 -5.95 -1.73
C ARG A 30 0.15 -6.18 -0.24
N LEU A 31 -0.45 -5.21 0.45
CA LEU A 31 -0.94 -5.37 1.84
C LEU A 31 -2.01 -6.46 1.93
N LEU A 32 -2.99 -6.45 1.03
CA LEU A 32 -4.04 -7.46 0.99
C LEU A 32 -3.45 -8.86 0.79
N ALA A 33 -2.50 -9.02 -0.14
CA ALA A 33 -1.80 -10.28 -0.36
C ALA A 33 -1.01 -10.74 0.88
N ALA A 34 -0.36 -9.82 1.60
CA ALA A 34 0.35 -10.13 2.84
C ALA A 34 -0.64 -10.54 3.96
N SER A 35 -1.77 -9.84 4.08
CA SER A 35 -2.84 -10.18 5.03
C SER A 35 -3.40 -11.59 4.77
N LEU A 36 -3.64 -11.94 3.51
CA LEU A 36 -4.11 -13.29 3.14
C LEU A 36 -3.10 -14.36 3.55
N LYS A 37 -1.79 -14.12 3.34
CA LYS A 37 -0.74 -15.03 3.82
C LYS A 37 -0.76 -15.19 5.34
N CYS A 38 -0.98 -14.12 6.10
CA CYS A 38 -1.10 -14.19 7.56
C CYS A 38 -2.32 -15.01 7.99
N PHE A 39 -3.47 -14.84 7.34
CA PHE A 39 -4.66 -15.66 7.63
C PHE A 39 -4.43 -17.14 7.31
N VAL A 40 -3.86 -17.43 6.14
CA VAL A 40 -3.51 -18.81 5.75
C VAL A 40 -2.51 -19.41 6.74
N HIS A 41 -1.50 -18.66 7.19
CA HIS A 41 -0.57 -19.11 8.22
C HIS A 41 -1.26 -19.37 9.57
N GLY A 42 -2.21 -18.51 9.98
CA GLY A 42 -3.00 -18.73 11.19
C GLY A 42 -3.86 -19.99 11.16
N LEU A 43 -4.32 -20.40 9.97
CA LEU A 43 -5.05 -21.65 9.77
C LEU A 43 -4.11 -22.85 9.62
N VAL A 44 -3.01 -22.68 8.89
CA VAL A 44 -2.03 -23.72 8.56
C VAL A 44 -0.61 -23.14 8.69
N PRO A 45 0.03 -23.25 9.87
CA PRO A 45 1.31 -22.61 10.15
C PRO A 45 2.43 -22.94 9.16
N GLY A 46 2.41 -24.14 8.57
CA GLY A 46 3.45 -24.60 7.63
C GLY A 46 3.34 -24.06 6.20
N LEU A 47 2.22 -23.44 5.80
CA LEU A 47 1.96 -23.15 4.37
C LEU A 47 2.52 -21.79 3.89
N CYS A 48 2.76 -20.86 4.82
CA CYS A 48 3.11 -19.46 4.53
C CYS A 48 4.29 -18.95 5.37
N ASN A 49 5.20 -19.85 5.77
CA ASN A 49 6.36 -19.51 6.59
C ASN A 49 7.64 -19.30 5.75
N PRO A 50 8.40 -18.21 5.93
CA PRO A 50 8.01 -16.89 6.45
C PRO A 50 7.60 -15.99 5.27
N ALA A 51 6.30 -15.73 5.10
CA ALA A 51 5.83 -15.04 3.89
C ALA A 51 4.88 -13.87 4.17
N GLY A 52 4.14 -13.89 5.28
CA GLY A 52 3.21 -12.83 5.65
C GLY A 52 3.92 -11.59 6.22
N SER A 53 4.60 -11.77 7.35
CA SER A 53 5.35 -10.71 8.05
C SER A 53 6.44 -10.09 7.17
N ASP A 54 7.18 -10.90 6.44
CA ASP A 54 8.28 -10.44 5.58
C ASP A 54 7.77 -9.55 4.44
N ALA A 55 6.61 -9.87 3.87
CA ALA A 55 5.97 -9.03 2.87
C ALA A 55 5.54 -7.67 3.45
N ILE A 56 5.04 -7.64 4.69
CA ILE A 56 4.67 -6.39 5.38
C ILE A 56 5.93 -5.56 5.66
N LEU A 57 6.99 -6.16 6.21
CA LEU A 57 8.23 -5.46 6.55
C LEU A 57 8.91 -4.89 5.30
N LYS A 58 8.98 -5.66 4.22
CA LYS A 58 9.51 -5.19 2.93
C LYS A 58 8.70 -4.00 2.42
N LEU A 59 7.38 -4.13 2.40
CA LEU A 59 6.49 -3.08 1.92
C LEU A 59 6.59 -1.83 2.81
N HIS A 60 6.67 -1.99 4.12
CA HIS A 60 6.90 -0.89 5.06
C HIS A 60 8.19 -0.13 4.75
N GLY A 61 9.29 -0.84 4.50
CA GLY A 61 10.58 -0.22 4.13
C GLY A 61 10.52 0.57 2.82
N GLU A 62 9.70 0.14 1.86
CA GLU A 62 9.51 0.86 0.59
C GLU A 62 8.69 2.16 0.76
N ILE A 63 7.71 2.18 1.67
CA ILE A 63 6.76 3.30 1.83
C ILE A 63 7.21 4.32 2.86
N SER A 64 7.80 3.84 3.98
CA SER A 64 8.18 4.66 5.13
C SER A 64 8.99 5.92 4.78
N PRO A 65 9.93 5.90 3.81
CA PRO A 65 10.72 7.08 3.46
C PRO A 65 9.94 8.24 2.85
N ARG A 66 8.77 7.98 2.23
CA ARG A 66 8.00 9.02 1.52
C ARG A 66 6.63 9.29 2.15
N ARG A 67 6.02 8.31 2.83
CA ARG A 67 4.58 8.30 3.16
C ARG A 67 3.72 8.48 1.88
N PHE A 68 2.52 7.92 1.88
CA PHE A 68 1.67 7.95 0.67
C PHE A 68 1.18 9.33 0.25
N ASP A 69 1.28 10.30 1.15
CA ASP A 69 0.56 11.56 1.06
C ASP A 69 1.50 12.76 1.22
N GLN A 70 2.77 12.57 0.83
CA GLN A 70 3.74 13.65 0.75
C GLN A 70 4.08 13.96 -0.70
N PRO A 71 4.46 15.22 -0.99
CA PRO A 71 4.90 15.61 -2.31
C PRO A 71 6.03 14.70 -2.77
N THR A 72 5.90 14.14 -3.98
CA THR A 72 7.03 13.50 -4.65
C THR A 72 8.04 14.59 -5.00
N LEU A 73 9.18 14.64 -4.29
CA LEU A 73 10.32 15.51 -4.61
C LEU A 73 10.89 15.22 -5.99
#